data_AF-H0SLL9-F1
#
_entry.id   AF-H0SLL9-F1
#
_cell.length_a   1.000
_cell.length_b   1.000
_cell.length_c   1.000
_cell.angle_alpha   90.00
_cell.angle_beta   90.00
_cell.angle_gamma   90.00
#
_symmetry.space_group_name_H-M   'P 1'
#
loop_
_entity.id
_entity.type
_entity.pdbx_description
1 polymer ?
#
loop_
_entity_poly.entity_id
_entity_poly.type
_entity_poly.pdbx_seq_one_letter_code
_entity_poly.pdbx_strand_id
1 'polypeptide(L)'
;MLHQPIRKLALILTCAVVGAPPLLAAEPAPALRDTFAQMASPAAIAEYQRKLAEYQQARAEFDQEAGAYWKAISDKRRIRNAKRRDRQPIGLDDYVLEQPPVYSGPKRPVNPEPEPEGEPRERKYIPVVADLLKAAQEHFQWSPQRPTNDIDFKRAYARFAAASGLTREQAVRVYSFETGGNGRHDSQSGFKGNRAISTAIGYNQLLTTNTVELLAEQGPLFIRVLGERVAQTSGPARGAMEHKLAVLKKMVAIARSVPDEWSAHEKIGNTQQGWAMHAMVLDIDVGPMLQTHKLLTSVLFARAKGYTRPLSAAELEMMNLTGDGTGFDMVTMPLEMRDQVPTANFFQRGGYERNPVAVRHNTVAKLLAVTDARMDSLSSLPGAKELAAAF
;
A
#
# COMPACT_ATOMS: atom_id res chain seq x y z
N MET A 1 -25.12 9.66 9.47
CA MET A 1 -24.67 8.24 9.39
C MET A 1 -23.19 8.23 9.72
N LEU A 2 -22.81 7.58 10.82
CA LEU A 2 -21.42 7.51 11.28
C LEU A 2 -20.64 6.56 10.35
N HIS A 3 -19.82 7.11 9.46
CA HIS A 3 -18.95 6.36 8.58
C HIS A 3 -17.95 5.51 9.39
N GLN A 4 -17.84 4.23 9.06
CA GLN A 4 -16.84 3.35 9.65
C GLN A 4 -15.48 3.66 9.02
N PRO A 5 -14.44 3.95 9.79
CA PRO A 5 -13.12 4.18 9.23
C PRO A 5 -12.49 2.89 8.74
N ILE A 6 -11.79 3.02 7.61
CA ILE A 6 -10.89 2.08 6.93
C ILE A 6 -10.48 0.91 7.83
N ARG A 7 -11.12 -0.24 7.63
CA ARG A 7 -10.73 -1.51 8.23
C ARG A 7 -10.21 -2.41 7.13
N LYS A 8 -8.87 -2.55 7.12
CA LYS A 8 -8.04 -3.52 6.37
C LYS A 8 -7.38 -2.94 5.12
N LEU A 9 -6.32 -2.15 5.34
CA LEU A 9 -5.28 -2.00 4.33
C LEU A 9 -4.35 -3.22 4.41
N ALA A 10 -4.46 -4.14 3.44
CA ALA A 10 -3.42 -5.14 3.21
C ALA A 10 -2.33 -4.49 2.36
N LEU A 11 -1.46 -3.70 2.99
CA LEU A 11 -0.39 -3.04 2.27
C LEU A 11 0.78 -4.01 2.04
N ILE A 12 1.01 -4.38 0.77
CA ILE A 12 2.25 -5.03 0.34
C ILE A 12 3.20 -3.90 -0.06
N LEU A 13 4.04 -3.44 0.87
CA LEU A 13 5.12 -2.54 0.54
C LEU A 13 6.33 -3.37 0.09
N THR A 14 6.54 -3.48 -1.21
CA THR A 14 7.84 -3.89 -1.77
C THR A 14 8.79 -2.70 -1.72
N CYS A 15 9.60 -2.60 -0.66
CA CYS A 15 10.81 -1.77 -0.69
C CYS A 15 11.78 -2.40 -1.70
N ALA A 16 11.84 -1.87 -2.92
CA ALA A 16 12.91 -2.17 -3.85
C ALA A 16 14.23 -1.62 -3.26
N VAL A 17 15.12 -2.52 -2.84
CA VAL A 17 16.51 -2.21 -2.57
C VAL A 17 17.23 -2.35 -3.92
N VAL A 18 17.60 -1.24 -4.54
CA VAL A 18 18.49 -1.24 -5.70
C VAL A 18 19.91 -1.46 -5.18
N GLY A 19 20.42 -2.68 -5.36
CA GLY A 19 21.83 -3.01 -5.19
C GLY A 19 22.54 -3.00 -6.56
N ALA A 20 23.73 -2.39 -6.60
CA ALA A 20 24.61 -2.30 -7.76
C ALA A 20 25.03 -3.68 -8.33
N PRO A 21 25.39 -3.79 -9.62
CA PRO A 21 25.72 -5.08 -10.24
C PRO A 21 27.12 -5.56 -9.83
N PRO A 22 27.31 -6.85 -9.49
CA PRO A 22 28.64 -7.43 -9.46
C PRO A 22 29.12 -7.76 -10.88
N LEU A 23 30.43 -7.54 -11.09
CA LEU A 23 31.17 -7.82 -12.31
C LEU A 23 31.00 -9.27 -12.80
N LEU A 24 30.95 -9.40 -14.12
CA LEU A 24 31.03 -10.63 -14.90
C LEU A 24 32.29 -11.45 -14.54
N ALA A 25 32.07 -12.67 -14.05
CA ALA A 25 33.04 -13.76 -14.16
C ALA A 25 32.41 -14.84 -15.06
N ALA A 26 33.15 -15.26 -16.08
CA ALA A 26 32.71 -16.23 -17.06
C ALA A 26 32.46 -17.61 -16.42
N GLU A 27 31.26 -18.17 -16.60
CA GLU A 27 30.94 -19.55 -16.24
C GLU A 27 31.43 -20.53 -17.31
N PRO A 28 32.00 -21.69 -16.94
CA PRO A 28 32.30 -22.75 -17.90
C PRO A 28 31.03 -23.51 -18.31
N ALA A 29 31.07 -24.06 -19.52
CA ALA A 29 29.99 -24.72 -20.25
C ALA A 29 29.29 -25.87 -19.48
N PRO A 30 28.02 -26.20 -19.83
CA PRO A 30 27.21 -27.14 -19.07
C PRO A 30 27.65 -28.58 -19.33
N ALA A 31 28.13 -29.25 -18.28
CA ALA A 31 28.21 -30.71 -18.27
C ALA A 31 26.78 -31.27 -18.27
N LEU A 32 26.55 -32.21 -19.19
CA LEU A 32 25.32 -32.98 -19.37
C LEU A 32 24.67 -33.36 -18.04
N ARG A 33 23.45 -32.88 -17.82
CA ARG A 33 22.55 -33.35 -16.77
C ARG A 33 22.10 -34.75 -17.12
N ASP A 34 22.80 -35.75 -16.62
CA ASP A 34 22.31 -37.12 -16.61
C ASP A 34 21.05 -37.20 -15.76
N THR A 35 19.96 -37.50 -16.45
CA THR A 35 18.64 -37.82 -15.95
C THR A 35 18.67 -39.16 -15.21
N PHE A 36 18.78 -39.11 -13.88
CA PHE A 36 18.28 -40.18 -13.02
C PHE A 36 17.37 -39.54 -11.96
N ALA A 37 16.09 -39.88 -12.02
CA ALA A 37 15.19 -39.74 -10.89
C ALA A 37 15.68 -40.70 -9.79
N GLN A 38 16.60 -40.23 -8.94
CA GLN A 38 16.95 -40.93 -7.72
C GLN A 38 15.76 -40.80 -6.76
N MET A 39 15.03 -41.89 -6.56
CA MET A 39 14.15 -42.02 -5.40
C MET A 39 14.99 -41.70 -4.15
N ALA A 40 14.49 -40.80 -3.29
CA ALA A 40 15.16 -40.45 -2.04
C ALA A 40 15.49 -41.74 -1.26
N SER A 41 16.72 -41.85 -0.75
CA SER A 41 17.11 -43.04 0.00
C SER A 41 16.27 -43.15 1.29
N PRO A 42 15.96 -44.38 1.78
CA PRO A 42 15.25 -44.56 3.04
C PRO A 42 15.91 -43.82 4.21
N ALA A 43 17.24 -43.71 4.20
CA ALA A 43 17.99 -42.94 5.20
C ALA A 43 17.73 -41.42 5.10
N ALA A 44 17.65 -40.85 3.89
CA ALA A 44 17.33 -39.44 3.69
C ALA A 44 15.90 -39.11 4.12
N ILE A 45 14.94 -40.00 3.85
CA ILE A 45 13.54 -39.86 4.29
C ILE A 45 13.45 -39.89 5.82
N ALA A 46 14.13 -40.85 6.47
CA ALA A 46 14.15 -40.95 7.93
C ALA A 46 14.80 -39.72 8.58
N GLU A 47 15.90 -39.21 8.03
CA GLU A 47 16.55 -37.99 8.50
C GLU A 47 15.64 -36.76 8.32
N TYR A 48 14.95 -36.65 7.18
CA TYR A 48 13.97 -35.60 6.93
C TYR A 48 12.82 -35.64 7.95
N GLN A 49 12.21 -36.81 8.19
CA GLN A 49 11.13 -36.96 9.15
C GLN A 49 11.56 -36.57 10.57
N ARG A 50 12.78 -36.94 10.98
CA ARG A 50 13.34 -36.53 12.27
C ARG A 50 13.49 -35.01 12.35
N LYS A 51 14.16 -34.38 11.38
CA LYS A 51 14.33 -32.91 11.33
C LYS A 51 12.98 -32.18 11.23
N LEU A 52 11.99 -32.79 10.58
CA LEU A 52 10.66 -32.22 10.42
C LEU A 52 9.92 -32.24 11.76
N ALA A 53 10.02 -33.35 12.52
CA ALA A 53 9.46 -33.44 13.86
C ALA A 53 10.10 -32.41 14.81
N GLU A 54 11.43 -32.30 14.81
CA GLU A 54 12.17 -31.28 15.57
C GLU A 54 11.71 -29.86 15.21
N TYR A 55 11.57 -29.57 13.91
CA TYR A 55 11.02 -28.30 13.43
C TYR A 55 9.58 -28.08 13.88
N GLN A 56 8.70 -29.06 13.72
CA GLN A 56 7.28 -28.94 14.07
C GLN A 56 7.08 -28.70 15.56
N GLN A 57 7.84 -29.39 16.41
CA GLN A 57 7.81 -29.18 17.85
C GLN A 57 8.26 -27.76 18.22
N ALA A 58 9.47 -27.37 17.80
CA ALA A 58 9.99 -26.02 18.08
C ALA A 58 9.09 -24.92 17.50
N ARG A 59 8.47 -25.18 16.35
CA ARG A 59 7.55 -24.24 15.70
C ARG A 59 6.22 -24.14 16.45
N ALA A 60 5.68 -25.25 16.95
CA ALA A 60 4.45 -25.24 17.74
C ALA A 60 4.63 -24.47 19.05
N GLU A 61 5.75 -24.67 19.75
CA GLU A 61 6.10 -23.93 20.96
C GLU A 61 6.19 -22.41 20.68
N PHE A 62 6.92 -22.03 19.64
CA PHE A 62 6.99 -20.63 19.20
C PHE A 62 5.61 -20.06 18.81
N ASP A 63 4.80 -20.81 18.08
CA ASP A 63 3.49 -20.33 17.62
C ASP A 63 2.50 -20.17 18.79
N GLN A 64 2.64 -20.94 19.88
CA GLN A 64 1.90 -20.71 21.12
C GLN A 64 2.33 -19.41 21.81
N GLU A 65 3.63 -19.20 22.00
CA GLU A 65 4.19 -17.99 22.60
C GLU A 65 3.83 -16.73 21.79
N ALA A 66 4.09 -16.77 20.48
CA ALA A 66 3.72 -15.70 19.56
C ALA A 66 2.19 -15.49 19.55
N GLY A 67 1.40 -16.56 19.58
CA GLY A 67 -0.05 -16.48 19.69
C GLY A 67 -0.52 -15.69 20.90
N ALA A 68 0.05 -15.96 22.08
CA ALA A 68 -0.24 -15.22 23.31
C ALA A 68 0.15 -13.74 23.20
N TYR A 69 1.35 -13.45 22.67
CA TYR A 69 1.82 -12.08 22.43
C TYR A 69 0.88 -11.27 21.51
N TRP A 70 0.52 -11.82 20.35
CA TRP A 70 -0.34 -11.13 19.39
C TRP A 70 -1.79 -10.98 19.88
N LYS A 71 -2.25 -11.91 20.73
CA LYS A 71 -3.51 -11.77 21.45
C LYS A 71 -3.45 -10.61 22.43
N ALA A 72 -2.39 -10.48 23.22
CA ALA A 72 -2.21 -9.37 24.16
C ALA A 72 -2.24 -8.01 23.44
N ILE A 73 -1.56 -7.87 22.30
CA ILE A 73 -1.63 -6.66 21.46
C ILE A 73 -3.08 -6.36 21.03
N SER A 74 -3.79 -7.38 20.55
CA SER A 74 -5.17 -7.22 20.09
C SER A 74 -6.11 -6.79 21.23
N ASP A 75 -5.90 -7.33 22.42
CA ASP A 75 -6.67 -7.01 23.63
C ASP A 75 -6.39 -5.57 24.09
N LYS A 76 -5.11 -5.19 24.18
CA LYS A 76 -4.67 -3.82 24.51
C LYS A 76 -5.17 -2.80 23.47
N ARG A 77 -5.14 -3.13 22.18
CA ARG A 77 -5.71 -2.25 21.12
C ARG A 77 -7.22 -2.04 21.30
N ARG A 78 -7.96 -3.07 21.70
CA ARG A 78 -9.40 -2.92 22.01
C ARG A 78 -9.64 -1.98 23.18
N ILE A 79 -8.81 -2.07 24.23
CA ILE A 79 -8.85 -1.17 25.39
C ILE A 79 -8.56 0.28 24.96
N ARG A 80 -7.47 0.52 24.22
CA ARG A 80 -7.14 1.86 23.70
C ARG A 80 -8.26 2.45 22.86
N ASN A 81 -8.89 1.65 21.99
CA ASN A 81 -10.03 2.10 21.21
C ASN A 81 -11.25 2.47 22.06
N ALA A 82 -11.50 1.75 23.17
CA ALA A 82 -12.54 2.11 24.11
C ALA A 82 -12.21 3.43 24.83
N LYS A 83 -11.00 3.52 25.41
CA LYS A 83 -10.50 4.75 26.06
C LYS A 83 -10.62 5.98 25.15
N ARG A 84 -10.27 5.86 23.87
CA ARG A 84 -10.44 6.97 22.90
C ARG A 84 -11.88 7.40 22.70
N ARG A 85 -12.83 6.45 22.62
CA ARG A 85 -14.25 6.80 22.49
C ARG A 85 -14.74 7.56 23.71
N ASP A 86 -14.25 7.16 24.88
CA ASP A 86 -14.63 7.74 26.17
C ASP A 86 -13.75 8.94 26.57
N ARG A 87 -12.86 9.39 25.69
CA ARG A 87 -11.90 10.49 25.91
C ARG A 87 -11.01 10.30 27.16
N GLN A 88 -10.70 9.06 27.49
CA GLN A 88 -9.81 8.71 28.59
C GLN A 88 -8.34 8.75 28.15
N PRO A 89 -7.42 9.10 29.08
CA PRO A 89 -5.99 9.07 28.79
C PRO A 89 -5.50 7.65 28.51
N ILE A 90 -4.58 7.54 27.55
CA ILE A 90 -3.90 6.31 27.20
C ILE A 90 -2.46 6.42 27.68
N GLY A 91 -2.00 5.44 28.47
CA GLY A 91 -0.64 5.39 29.03
C GLY A 91 0.15 4.18 28.52
N LEU A 92 1.40 4.02 28.99
CA LEU A 92 2.28 2.91 28.62
C LEU A 92 1.65 1.54 28.91
N ASP A 93 0.93 1.41 30.02
CA ASP A 93 0.25 0.18 30.42
C ASP A 93 -0.86 -0.25 29.45
N ASP A 94 -1.27 0.62 28.52
CA ASP A 94 -2.22 0.28 27.46
C ASP A 94 -1.54 -0.29 26.21
N TYR A 95 -0.23 -0.51 26.24
CA TYR A 95 0.55 -1.14 25.18
C TYR A 95 1.23 -2.42 25.69
N VAL A 96 1.67 -3.26 24.76
CA VAL A 96 2.61 -4.35 25.05
C VAL A 96 4.02 -3.78 24.85
N LEU A 97 4.83 -3.73 25.91
CA LEU A 97 6.14 -3.06 25.87
C LEU A 97 7.27 -4.02 25.47
N GLU A 98 7.02 -5.33 25.55
CA GLU A 98 7.91 -6.36 25.10
C GLU A 98 7.95 -6.45 23.56
N GLN A 99 9.13 -6.75 23.04
CA GLN A 99 9.29 -7.05 21.62
C GLN A 99 8.66 -8.40 21.27
N PRO A 100 8.18 -8.58 20.03
CA PRO A 100 7.61 -9.86 19.61
C PRO A 100 8.66 -10.98 19.74
N PRO A 101 8.24 -12.20 20.12
CA PRO A 101 9.15 -13.34 20.17
C PRO A 101 9.73 -13.61 18.78
N VAL A 102 11.00 -14.03 18.75
CA VAL A 102 11.72 -14.34 17.51
C VAL A 102 11.95 -15.84 17.44
N TYR A 103 11.55 -16.45 16.33
CA TYR A 103 11.77 -17.87 16.10
C TYR A 103 13.28 -18.17 16.01
N SER A 104 13.78 -18.92 16.97
CA SER A 104 15.19 -19.36 17.04
C SER A 104 15.37 -20.87 16.79
N GLY A 105 14.29 -21.61 16.53
CA GLY A 105 14.32 -23.04 16.27
C GLY A 105 14.94 -23.42 14.91
N PRO A 106 15.06 -24.72 14.62
CA PRO A 106 15.63 -25.20 13.36
C PRO A 106 14.82 -24.71 12.15
N LYS A 107 15.45 -24.60 10.98
CA LYS A 107 14.71 -24.28 9.74
C LYS A 107 13.86 -25.47 9.33
N ARG A 108 12.73 -25.21 8.66
CA ARG A 108 11.93 -26.28 8.04
C ARG A 108 12.83 -27.08 7.08
N PRO A 109 12.99 -28.40 7.26
CA PRO A 109 13.82 -29.20 6.37
C PRO A 109 13.18 -29.28 4.98
N VAL A 110 14.01 -29.44 3.95
CA VAL A 110 13.56 -29.65 2.57
C VAL A 110 13.13 -31.10 2.42
N ASN A 111 11.95 -31.34 1.85
CA ASN A 111 11.47 -32.68 1.57
C ASN A 111 12.38 -33.34 0.51
N PRO A 112 13.02 -34.50 0.81
CA PRO A 112 13.86 -35.20 -0.14
C PRO A 112 13.05 -35.96 -1.19
N GLU A 113 11.79 -36.28 -0.90
CA GLU A 113 10.90 -36.90 -1.87
C GLU A 113 10.44 -35.85 -2.89
N PRO A 114 10.28 -36.22 -4.17
CA PRO A 114 9.56 -35.37 -5.11
C PRO A 114 8.15 -35.19 -4.55
N GLU A 115 7.85 -33.98 -4.06
CA GLU A 115 6.46 -33.66 -3.75
C GLU A 115 5.67 -33.91 -5.04
N PRO A 116 4.55 -34.67 -5.00
CA PRO A 116 3.65 -34.65 -6.14
C PRO A 116 3.39 -33.18 -6.42
N GLU A 117 3.63 -32.72 -7.65
CA GLU A 117 3.37 -31.34 -8.03
C GLU A 117 1.90 -31.08 -7.68
N GLY A 118 1.65 -30.52 -6.49
CA GLY A 118 0.34 -30.05 -6.13
C GLY A 118 -0.05 -29.10 -7.22
N GLU A 119 -1.31 -29.16 -7.68
CA GLU A 119 -1.77 -28.38 -8.83
C GLU A 119 -1.12 -26.99 -8.77
N PRO A 120 -0.32 -26.62 -9.80
CA PRO A 120 0.42 -25.38 -9.78
C PRO A 120 -0.55 -24.29 -9.40
N ARG A 121 -0.38 -23.67 -8.23
CA ARG A 121 -1.31 -22.63 -7.78
C ARG A 121 -1.37 -21.60 -8.90
N GLU A 122 -2.51 -21.52 -9.59
CA GLU A 122 -2.69 -20.58 -10.67
C GLU A 122 -2.46 -19.19 -10.11
N ARG A 123 -1.32 -18.61 -10.47
CA ARG A 123 -0.96 -17.29 -9.98
C ARG A 123 -1.87 -16.32 -10.69
N LYS A 124 -2.81 -15.73 -9.95
CA LYS A 124 -3.71 -14.71 -10.47
C LYS A 124 -2.90 -13.66 -11.23
N TYR A 125 -3.27 -13.44 -12.48
CA TYR A 125 -2.66 -12.40 -13.31
C TYR A 125 -2.89 -11.02 -12.67
N ILE A 126 -1.86 -10.19 -12.67
CA ILE A 126 -1.92 -8.81 -12.19
C ILE A 126 -1.89 -7.92 -13.43
N PRO A 127 -2.94 -7.11 -13.67
CA PRO A 127 -3.02 -6.29 -14.87
C PRO A 127 -1.91 -5.24 -14.90
N VAL A 128 -1.41 -4.97 -16.09
CA VAL A 128 -0.52 -3.84 -16.36
C VAL A 128 -1.31 -2.67 -16.94
N VAL A 129 -0.69 -1.48 -17.04
CA VAL A 129 -1.30 -0.27 -17.62
C VAL A 129 -2.01 -0.54 -18.94
N ALA A 130 -1.45 -1.35 -19.83
CA ALA A 130 -2.07 -1.70 -21.11
C ALA A 130 -3.43 -2.41 -20.95
N ASP A 131 -3.56 -3.30 -19.95
CA ASP A 131 -4.81 -3.99 -19.65
C ASP A 131 -5.87 -3.02 -19.10
N LEU A 132 -5.45 -2.05 -18.27
CA LEU A 132 -6.34 -1.03 -17.73
C LEU A 132 -6.93 -0.16 -18.86
N LEU A 133 -6.08 0.27 -19.78
CA LEU A 133 -6.48 1.07 -20.94
C LEU A 133 -7.41 0.28 -21.87
N LYS A 134 -7.09 -1.00 -22.13
CA LYS A 134 -7.95 -1.89 -22.91
C LYS A 134 -9.32 -2.04 -22.26
N ALA A 135 -9.36 -2.31 -20.96
CA ALA A 135 -10.61 -2.45 -20.23
C ALA A 135 -11.45 -1.17 -20.22
N ALA A 136 -10.81 0.01 -20.07
CA ALA A 136 -11.49 1.30 -20.18
C ALA A 136 -12.15 1.51 -21.55
N GLN A 137 -11.44 1.12 -22.62
CA GLN A 137 -11.98 1.17 -23.97
C GLN A 137 -13.16 0.20 -24.16
N GLU A 138 -13.03 -1.05 -23.71
CA GLU A 138 -14.04 -2.09 -23.88
C GLU A 138 -15.32 -1.84 -23.07
N HIS A 139 -15.18 -1.44 -21.80
CA HIS A 139 -16.31 -1.32 -20.87
C HIS A 139 -16.96 0.08 -20.87
N PHE A 140 -16.22 1.12 -21.25
CA PHE A 140 -16.69 2.51 -21.18
C PHE A 140 -16.50 3.31 -22.47
N GLN A 141 -15.92 2.72 -23.53
CA GLN A 141 -15.61 3.43 -24.78
C GLN A 141 -14.85 4.73 -24.52
N TRP A 142 -13.89 4.65 -23.60
CA TRP A 142 -13.17 5.80 -23.08
C TRP A 142 -11.70 5.48 -22.90
N SER A 143 -10.86 6.47 -23.17
CA SER A 143 -9.43 6.44 -22.92
C SER A 143 -9.04 7.68 -22.13
N PRO A 144 -8.16 7.57 -21.11
CA PRO A 144 -7.71 8.71 -20.33
C PRO A 144 -6.97 9.72 -21.20
N GLN A 145 -7.22 11.01 -20.96
CA GLN A 145 -6.38 12.06 -21.47
C GLN A 145 -5.10 12.10 -20.63
N ARG A 146 -4.08 11.41 -21.12
CA ARG A 146 -2.77 11.39 -20.46
C ARG A 146 -2.06 12.74 -20.67
N PRO A 147 -1.32 13.23 -19.67
CA PRO A 147 -0.51 14.43 -19.83
C PRO A 147 0.58 14.20 -20.89
N THR A 148 0.95 15.27 -21.61
CA THR A 148 2.02 15.22 -22.61
C THR A 148 3.38 14.92 -21.97
N ASN A 149 3.60 15.43 -20.75
CA ASN A 149 4.81 15.25 -19.97
C ASN A 149 4.45 15.12 -18.48
N ASP A 150 5.35 14.60 -17.65
CA ASP A 150 5.04 14.37 -16.24
C ASP A 150 4.88 15.67 -15.43
N ILE A 151 5.56 16.75 -15.81
CA ILE A 151 5.49 18.03 -15.08
C ILE A 151 4.08 18.64 -15.15
N ASP A 152 3.33 18.43 -16.22
CA ASP A 152 1.93 18.86 -16.32
C ASP A 152 1.05 18.13 -15.30
N PHE A 153 1.31 16.83 -15.06
CA PHE A 153 0.63 16.08 -14.00
C PHE A 153 1.03 16.58 -12.62
N LYS A 154 2.33 16.84 -12.37
CA LYS A 154 2.80 17.42 -11.09
C LYS A 154 2.11 18.74 -10.77
N ARG A 155 1.95 19.62 -11.75
CA ARG A 155 1.24 20.90 -11.59
C ARG A 155 -0.24 20.69 -11.27
N ALA A 156 -0.92 19.77 -11.95
CA ALA A 156 -2.32 19.47 -11.69
C ALA A 156 -2.50 18.85 -10.29
N TYR A 157 -1.62 17.91 -9.91
CA TYR A 157 -1.56 17.30 -8.58
C TYR A 157 -1.28 18.32 -7.49
N ALA A 158 -0.23 19.14 -7.62
CA ALA A 158 0.13 20.16 -6.64
C ALA A 158 -0.98 21.19 -6.43
N ARG A 159 -1.61 21.67 -7.53
CA ARG A 159 -2.75 22.59 -7.46
C ARG A 159 -3.91 21.99 -6.68
N PHE A 160 -4.30 20.76 -7.00
CA PHE A 160 -5.42 20.10 -6.33
C PHE A 160 -5.10 19.78 -4.86
N ALA A 161 -3.89 19.30 -4.58
CA ALA A 161 -3.40 18.99 -3.24
C ALA A 161 -3.39 20.22 -2.34
N ALA A 162 -2.82 21.33 -2.81
CA ALA A 162 -2.79 22.60 -2.08
C ALA A 162 -4.21 23.13 -1.82
N ALA A 163 -5.08 23.14 -2.83
CA ALA A 163 -6.46 23.59 -2.70
C ALA A 163 -7.28 22.73 -1.73
N SER A 164 -6.92 21.45 -1.58
CA SER A 164 -7.57 20.52 -0.65
C SER A 164 -6.95 20.51 0.75
N GLY A 165 -5.91 21.32 0.97
CA GLY A 165 -5.29 21.51 2.28
C GLY A 165 -4.18 20.53 2.64
N LEU A 166 -3.60 19.81 1.67
CA LEU A 166 -2.30 19.16 1.86
C LEU A 166 -1.19 20.21 1.77
N THR A 167 -0.22 20.11 2.67
CA THR A 167 0.98 20.93 2.60
C THR A 167 1.93 20.44 1.51
N ARG A 168 2.73 21.36 0.96
CA ARG A 168 3.84 21.02 0.06
C ARG A 168 4.74 19.94 0.63
N GLU A 169 5.08 20.04 1.92
CA GLU A 169 5.93 19.06 2.60
C GLU A 169 5.31 17.66 2.60
N GLN A 170 4.05 17.52 3.03
CA GLN A 170 3.34 16.24 3.03
C GLN A 170 3.31 15.62 1.63
N ALA A 171 2.89 16.39 0.63
CA ALA A 171 2.72 15.89 -0.72
C ALA A 171 4.06 15.47 -1.36
N VAL A 172 5.11 16.29 -1.22
CA VAL A 172 6.43 16.02 -1.81
C VAL A 172 7.11 14.85 -1.11
N ARG A 173 7.13 14.82 0.22
CA ARG A 173 7.87 13.78 0.97
C ARG A 173 7.19 12.42 0.85
N VAL A 174 5.85 12.35 0.84
CA VAL A 174 5.13 11.10 0.55
C VAL A 174 5.39 10.64 -0.88
N TYR A 175 5.27 11.51 -1.89
CA TYR A 175 5.67 11.19 -3.26
C TYR A 175 7.11 10.66 -3.33
N SER A 176 8.05 11.32 -2.65
CA SER A 176 9.46 10.92 -2.62
C SER A 176 9.61 9.50 -2.10
N PHE A 177 8.95 9.19 -0.98
CA PHE A 177 8.99 7.86 -0.37
C PHE A 177 8.37 6.79 -1.27
N GLU A 178 7.17 7.05 -1.78
CA GLU A 178 6.35 6.11 -2.55
C GLU A 178 6.88 5.84 -3.96
N THR A 179 7.64 6.78 -4.54
CA THR A 179 8.13 6.69 -5.92
C THR A 179 9.65 6.56 -6.04
N GLY A 180 10.37 6.57 -4.92
CA GLY A 180 11.83 6.70 -4.95
C GLY A 180 12.31 8.04 -5.51
N GLY A 181 11.49 9.10 -5.38
CA GLY A 181 11.80 10.48 -5.76
C GLY A 181 11.78 10.81 -7.25
N ASN A 182 11.66 9.82 -8.14
CA ASN A 182 11.70 10.02 -9.60
C ASN A 182 10.55 9.31 -10.37
N GLY A 183 9.51 8.82 -9.66
CA GLY A 183 8.41 8.14 -10.35
C GLY A 183 7.52 9.09 -11.14
N ARG A 184 6.89 8.54 -12.17
CA ARG A 184 5.95 9.25 -13.04
C ARG A 184 4.51 8.95 -12.65
N HIS A 185 3.57 9.76 -13.12
CA HIS A 185 2.13 9.58 -12.86
C HIS A 185 1.59 8.23 -13.34
N ASP A 186 2.21 7.62 -14.34
CA ASP A 186 1.87 6.33 -14.95
C ASP A 186 2.79 5.18 -14.50
N SER A 187 3.70 5.43 -13.56
CA SER A 187 4.59 4.39 -13.04
C SER A 187 3.80 3.37 -12.23
N GLN A 188 3.85 2.11 -12.68
CA GLN A 188 3.32 0.97 -11.94
C GLN A 188 4.40 0.38 -11.04
N SER A 189 4.06 0.14 -9.79
CA SER A 189 5.00 -0.43 -8.82
C SER A 189 5.19 -1.92 -8.97
N GLY A 190 6.45 -2.32 -8.79
CA GLY A 190 6.83 -3.71 -8.59
C GLY A 190 6.73 -4.53 -9.87
N PHE A 191 7.90 -4.83 -10.43
CA PHE A 191 8.06 -5.79 -11.50
C PHE A 191 9.10 -6.84 -11.11
N LYS A 192 8.80 -8.10 -11.40
CA LYS A 192 9.78 -9.20 -11.38
C LYS A 192 9.98 -9.66 -12.83
N GLY A 193 11.01 -9.13 -13.48
CA GLY A 193 11.14 -9.22 -14.94
C GLY A 193 9.97 -8.50 -15.61
N ASN A 194 9.28 -9.16 -16.55
CA ASN A 194 8.14 -8.58 -17.26
C ASN A 194 6.80 -8.73 -16.51
N ARG A 195 6.82 -9.28 -15.29
CA ARG A 195 5.59 -9.59 -14.54
C ARG A 195 5.37 -8.57 -13.43
N ALA A 196 4.21 -7.91 -13.47
CA ALA A 196 3.76 -7.04 -12.38
C ALA A 196 3.53 -7.85 -11.09
N ILE A 197 3.88 -7.25 -9.95
CA ILE A 197 3.59 -7.80 -8.61
C ILE A 197 2.55 -6.96 -7.85
N SER A 198 2.19 -5.79 -8.38
CA SER A 198 1.18 -4.90 -7.81
C SER A 198 0.42 -4.17 -8.92
N THR A 199 -0.83 -3.79 -8.66
CA THR A 199 -1.59 -2.87 -9.51
C THR A 199 -1.33 -1.40 -9.17
N ALA A 200 -0.49 -1.13 -8.16
CA ALA A 200 -0.25 0.21 -7.65
C ALA A 200 0.33 1.14 -8.72
N ILE A 201 -0.33 2.28 -8.96
CA ILE A 201 0.08 3.28 -9.96
C ILE A 201 0.17 4.69 -9.33
N GLY A 202 1.11 5.48 -9.83
CA GLY A 202 1.19 6.91 -9.61
C GLY A 202 1.93 7.32 -8.34
N TYR A 203 1.83 8.60 -8.00
CA TYR A 203 2.61 9.27 -6.94
C TYR A 203 2.38 8.69 -5.56
N ASN A 204 1.18 8.18 -5.32
CA ASN A 204 0.79 7.58 -4.05
C ASN A 204 0.47 6.09 -4.19
N GLN A 205 0.91 5.41 -5.25
CA GLN A 205 0.78 3.95 -5.40
C GLN A 205 -0.65 3.44 -5.16
N LEU A 206 -1.64 3.97 -5.90
CA LEU A 206 -3.04 3.55 -5.77
C LEU A 206 -3.24 2.16 -6.37
N LEU A 207 -3.83 1.23 -5.63
CA LEU A 207 -4.28 -0.06 -6.15
C LEU A 207 -5.64 0.08 -6.85
N THR A 208 -6.01 -0.92 -7.66
CA THR A 208 -7.36 -0.99 -8.26
C THR A 208 -8.47 -0.89 -7.22
N THR A 209 -8.36 -1.58 -6.09
CA THR A 209 -9.32 -1.48 -4.97
C THR A 209 -9.41 -0.06 -4.41
N ASN A 210 -8.28 0.65 -4.25
CA ASN A 210 -8.31 2.04 -3.77
C ASN A 210 -9.07 2.95 -4.72
N THR A 211 -8.94 2.77 -6.04
CA THR A 211 -9.70 3.59 -6.99
C THR A 211 -11.19 3.34 -6.89
N VAL A 212 -11.62 2.08 -6.78
CA VAL A 212 -13.05 1.77 -6.60
C VAL A 212 -13.58 2.43 -5.32
N GLU A 213 -12.87 2.28 -4.21
CA GLU A 213 -13.25 2.87 -2.92
C GLU A 213 -13.31 4.41 -2.99
N LEU A 214 -12.29 5.06 -3.54
CA LEU A 214 -12.27 6.51 -3.69
C LEU A 214 -13.36 7.03 -4.64
N LEU A 215 -13.69 6.29 -5.70
CA LEU A 215 -14.84 6.63 -6.55
C LEU A 215 -16.16 6.47 -5.81
N ALA A 216 -16.29 5.46 -4.93
CA ALA A 216 -17.49 5.27 -4.13
C ALA A 216 -17.69 6.41 -3.12
N GLU A 217 -16.65 6.74 -2.37
CA GLU A 217 -16.66 7.75 -1.31
C GLU A 217 -16.65 9.19 -1.86
N GLN A 218 -15.66 9.51 -2.70
CA GLN A 218 -15.35 10.88 -3.14
C GLN A 218 -15.91 11.19 -4.54
N GLY A 219 -16.57 10.22 -5.18
CA GLY A 219 -17.20 10.38 -6.50
C GLY A 219 -18.08 11.63 -6.66
N PRO A 220 -18.96 11.98 -5.70
CA PRO A 220 -19.74 13.22 -5.78
C PRO A 220 -18.88 14.48 -5.88
N LEU A 221 -17.77 14.54 -5.14
CA LEU A 221 -16.82 15.65 -5.22
C LEU A 221 -16.14 15.68 -6.59
N PHE A 222 -15.66 14.55 -7.10
CA PHE A 222 -14.98 14.48 -8.40
C PHE A 222 -15.91 14.86 -9.55
N ILE A 223 -17.17 14.41 -9.51
CA ILE A 223 -18.20 14.79 -10.49
C ILE A 223 -18.45 16.29 -10.46
N ARG A 224 -18.53 16.90 -9.26
CA ARG A 224 -18.72 18.33 -9.11
C ARG A 224 -17.54 19.13 -9.67
N VAL A 225 -16.31 18.80 -9.26
CA VAL A 225 -15.08 19.48 -9.72
C VAL A 225 -14.92 19.37 -11.23
N LEU A 226 -15.11 18.17 -11.79
CA LEU A 226 -15.04 17.98 -13.24
C LEU A 226 -16.19 18.69 -13.98
N GLY A 227 -17.39 18.73 -13.39
CA GLY A 227 -18.54 19.46 -13.91
C GLY A 227 -18.35 20.98 -13.95
N GLU A 228 -17.74 21.55 -12.91
CA GLU A 228 -17.33 22.97 -12.89
C GLU A 228 -16.34 23.25 -14.03
N ARG A 229 -15.40 22.33 -14.27
CA ARG A 229 -14.45 22.45 -15.38
C ARG A 229 -15.09 22.31 -16.75
N VAL A 230 -16.08 21.42 -16.91
CA VAL A 230 -16.91 21.36 -18.14
C VAL A 230 -17.57 22.71 -18.40
N ALA A 231 -18.19 23.30 -17.38
CA ALA A 231 -18.90 24.57 -17.51
C ALA A 231 -17.99 25.73 -17.94
N GLN A 232 -16.72 25.70 -17.52
CA GLN A 232 -15.69 26.67 -17.89
C GLN A 232 -15.00 26.37 -19.23
N THR A 233 -15.22 25.20 -19.82
CA THR A 233 -14.62 24.79 -21.10
C THR A 233 -15.56 25.14 -22.25
N SER A 234 -14.99 25.71 -23.32
CA SER A 234 -15.72 26.12 -24.53
C SER A 234 -15.10 25.49 -25.78
N GLY A 235 -15.85 25.52 -26.89
CA GLY A 235 -15.39 25.00 -28.17
C GLY A 235 -15.25 23.47 -28.23
N PRO A 236 -14.49 22.92 -29.18
CA PRO A 236 -14.38 21.47 -29.41
C PRO A 236 -13.91 20.66 -28.19
N ALA A 237 -13.11 21.26 -27.30
CA ALA A 237 -12.62 20.60 -26.10
C ALA A 237 -13.73 20.28 -25.08
N ARG A 238 -14.85 21.00 -25.12
CA ARG A 238 -15.97 20.81 -24.19
C ARG A 238 -16.60 19.42 -24.36
N GLY A 239 -16.79 18.96 -25.60
CA GLY A 239 -17.41 17.65 -25.86
C GLY A 239 -16.60 16.48 -25.28
N ALA A 240 -15.27 16.54 -25.37
CA ALA A 240 -14.39 15.54 -24.75
C ALA A 240 -14.52 15.54 -23.22
N MET A 241 -14.64 16.73 -22.61
CA MET A 241 -14.82 16.87 -21.16
C MET A 241 -16.20 16.39 -20.70
N GLU A 242 -17.25 16.65 -21.48
CA GLU A 242 -18.62 16.16 -21.23
C GLU A 242 -18.68 14.63 -21.28
N HIS A 243 -18.02 14.00 -22.27
CA HIS A 243 -17.89 12.54 -22.34
C HIS A 243 -17.16 11.99 -21.11
N LYS A 244 -16.02 12.60 -20.75
CA LYS A 244 -15.26 12.22 -19.54
C LYS A 244 -16.12 12.30 -18.27
N LEU A 245 -16.89 13.38 -18.11
CA LEU A 245 -17.82 13.54 -16.98
C LEU A 245 -18.91 12.47 -16.97
N ALA A 246 -19.48 12.12 -18.13
CA ALA A 246 -20.48 11.06 -18.24
C ALA A 246 -19.89 9.69 -17.85
N VAL A 247 -18.67 9.39 -18.29
CA VAL A 247 -17.95 8.16 -17.93
C VAL A 247 -17.66 8.13 -16.43
N LEU A 248 -17.16 9.21 -15.85
CA LEU A 248 -16.91 9.32 -14.41
C LEU A 248 -18.18 9.06 -13.60
N LYS A 249 -19.32 9.67 -13.99
CA LYS A 249 -20.63 9.42 -13.35
C LYS A 249 -21.01 7.94 -13.38
N LYS A 250 -20.81 7.24 -14.51
CA LYS A 250 -21.08 5.80 -14.62
C LYS A 250 -20.16 4.98 -13.71
N MET A 251 -18.87 5.27 -13.70
CA MET A 251 -17.91 4.57 -12.84
C MET A 251 -18.23 4.76 -11.35
N VAL A 252 -18.56 5.99 -10.93
CA VAL A 252 -19.01 6.29 -9.57
C VAL A 252 -20.29 5.52 -9.21
N ALA A 253 -21.27 5.45 -10.12
CA ALA A 253 -22.50 4.70 -9.87
C ALA A 253 -22.23 3.20 -9.65
N ILE A 254 -21.32 2.59 -10.43
CA ILE A 254 -20.94 1.19 -10.25
C ILE A 254 -20.17 0.99 -8.94
N ALA A 255 -19.21 1.87 -8.62
CA ALA A 255 -18.46 1.78 -7.37
C ALA A 255 -19.38 1.84 -6.14
N ARG A 256 -20.45 2.65 -6.21
CA ARG A 256 -21.46 2.78 -5.15
C ARG A 256 -22.56 1.71 -5.18
N SER A 257 -22.51 0.76 -6.11
CA SER A 257 -23.55 -0.30 -6.22
C SER A 257 -23.40 -1.42 -5.18
N VAL A 258 -22.27 -1.44 -4.47
CA VAL A 258 -21.96 -2.41 -3.42
C VAL A 258 -21.85 -1.72 -2.07
N PRO A 259 -21.92 -2.47 -0.95
CA PRO A 259 -21.67 -1.91 0.37
C PRO A 259 -20.29 -1.24 0.45
N ASP A 260 -20.22 -0.16 1.22
CA ASP A 260 -19.00 0.61 1.48
C ASP A 260 -18.06 -0.17 2.42
N GLU A 261 -17.52 -1.27 1.90
CA GLU A 261 -16.64 -2.19 2.59
C GLU A 261 -15.51 -2.62 1.66
N TRP A 262 -14.29 -2.67 2.19
CA TRP A 262 -13.09 -3.04 1.43
C TRP A 262 -13.26 -4.32 0.60
N SER A 263 -13.84 -5.37 1.18
CA SER A 263 -14.01 -6.67 0.51
C SER A 263 -14.97 -6.60 -0.68
N ALA A 264 -15.96 -5.70 -0.63
CA ALA A 264 -16.91 -5.49 -1.73
C ALA A 264 -16.25 -4.70 -2.86
N HIS A 265 -15.52 -3.63 -2.54
CA HIS A 265 -14.72 -2.86 -3.51
C HIS A 265 -13.61 -3.70 -4.13
N GLU A 266 -12.96 -4.58 -3.35
CA GLU A 266 -11.91 -5.48 -3.83
C GLU A 266 -12.45 -6.48 -4.86
N LYS A 267 -13.69 -6.96 -4.72
CA LYS A 267 -14.32 -7.82 -5.73
C LYS A 267 -14.43 -7.09 -7.07
N ILE A 268 -14.86 -5.82 -7.06
CA ILE A 268 -14.92 -5.00 -8.28
C ILE A 268 -13.50 -4.73 -8.81
N GLY A 269 -12.58 -4.29 -7.95
CA GLY A 269 -11.18 -3.95 -8.30
C GLY A 269 -10.39 -5.11 -8.90
N ASN A 270 -10.87 -6.33 -8.70
CA ASN A 270 -10.32 -7.57 -9.24
C ASN A 270 -10.93 -8.02 -10.59
N THR A 271 -11.79 -7.20 -11.20
CA THR A 271 -12.44 -7.45 -12.49
C THR A 271 -11.95 -6.46 -13.55
N GLN A 272 -12.20 -6.76 -14.83
CA GLN A 272 -11.94 -5.80 -15.92
C GLN A 272 -12.69 -4.47 -15.74
N GLN A 273 -13.89 -4.47 -15.15
CA GLN A 273 -14.59 -3.21 -14.84
C GLN A 273 -13.84 -2.39 -13.78
N GLY A 274 -13.30 -3.04 -12.75
CA GLY A 274 -12.42 -2.37 -11.78
C GLY A 274 -11.12 -1.87 -12.40
N TRP A 275 -10.55 -2.61 -13.36
CA TRP A 275 -9.35 -2.19 -14.11
C TRP A 275 -9.63 -0.96 -14.97
N ALA A 276 -10.79 -0.93 -15.63
CA ALA A 276 -11.27 0.20 -16.40
C ALA A 276 -11.46 1.44 -15.52
N MET A 277 -12.02 1.29 -14.31
CA MET A 277 -12.07 2.38 -13.33
C MET A 277 -10.68 2.85 -12.93
N HIS A 278 -9.75 1.92 -12.72
CA HIS A 278 -8.39 2.24 -12.31
C HIS A 278 -7.61 3.05 -13.37
N ALA A 279 -7.96 2.93 -14.65
CA ALA A 279 -7.41 3.77 -15.71
C ALA A 279 -7.65 5.29 -15.48
N MET A 280 -8.64 5.69 -14.66
CA MET A 280 -8.85 7.09 -14.26
C MET A 280 -7.65 7.70 -13.53
N VAL A 281 -6.80 6.88 -12.89
CA VAL A 281 -5.58 7.36 -12.23
C VAL A 281 -4.60 8.00 -13.21
N LEU A 282 -4.68 7.63 -14.50
CA LEU A 282 -3.80 8.11 -15.58
C LEU A 282 -4.32 9.38 -16.26
N ASP A 283 -5.57 9.78 -15.99
CA ASP A 283 -6.18 10.96 -16.61
C ASP A 283 -5.70 12.25 -15.94
N ILE A 284 -5.37 13.27 -16.72
CA ILE A 284 -4.83 14.53 -16.21
C ILE A 284 -5.83 15.36 -15.38
N ASP A 285 -7.12 15.13 -15.55
CA ASP A 285 -8.16 15.90 -14.84
C ASP A 285 -8.69 15.16 -13.61
N VAL A 286 -8.69 13.82 -13.64
CA VAL A 286 -9.23 12.97 -12.55
C VAL A 286 -8.14 12.33 -11.71
N GLY A 287 -7.02 11.93 -12.33
CA GLY A 287 -5.89 11.30 -11.66
C GLY A 287 -5.35 12.11 -10.48
N PRO A 288 -5.08 13.42 -10.62
CA PRO A 288 -4.68 14.28 -9.50
C PRO A 288 -5.64 14.23 -8.30
N MET A 289 -6.95 14.17 -8.57
CA MET A 289 -7.98 14.12 -7.52
C MET A 289 -7.92 12.79 -6.77
N LEU A 290 -7.90 11.66 -7.51
CA LEU A 290 -7.80 10.31 -6.93
C LEU A 290 -6.52 10.16 -6.11
N GLN A 291 -5.37 10.53 -6.67
CA GLN A 291 -4.09 10.36 -6.01
C GLN A 291 -4.01 11.21 -4.74
N THR A 292 -4.45 12.48 -4.78
CA THR A 292 -4.49 13.36 -3.61
C THR A 292 -5.41 12.81 -2.52
N HIS A 293 -6.60 12.32 -2.89
CA HIS A 293 -7.59 11.89 -1.90
C HIS A 293 -7.17 10.66 -1.11
N LYS A 294 -6.31 9.79 -1.67
CA LYS A 294 -5.71 8.69 -0.89
C LYS A 294 -5.04 9.21 0.40
N LEU A 295 -4.37 10.36 0.34
CA LEU A 295 -3.71 10.96 1.51
C LEU A 295 -4.68 11.81 2.34
N LEU A 296 -5.61 12.51 1.70
CA LEU A 296 -6.58 13.34 2.42
C LEU A 296 -7.49 12.52 3.33
N THR A 297 -7.81 11.27 3.00
CA THR A 297 -8.65 10.44 3.87
C THR A 297 -8.05 10.33 5.28
N SER A 298 -6.73 10.09 5.40
CA SER A 298 -6.05 10.06 6.70
C SER A 298 -6.04 11.42 7.40
N VAL A 299 -5.83 12.52 6.66
CA VAL A 299 -5.86 13.88 7.21
C VAL A 299 -7.25 14.22 7.75
N LEU A 300 -8.29 13.95 6.96
CA LEU A 300 -9.69 14.20 7.33
C LEU A 300 -10.10 13.31 8.50
N PHE A 301 -9.66 12.06 8.53
CA PHE A 301 -9.88 11.15 9.64
C PHE A 301 -9.30 11.71 10.94
N ALA A 302 -8.03 12.14 10.94
CA ALA A 302 -7.39 12.72 12.11
C ALA A 302 -8.13 13.99 12.59
N ARG A 303 -8.49 14.88 11.67
CA ARG A 303 -9.27 16.10 11.98
C ARG A 303 -10.63 15.78 12.58
N ALA A 304 -11.35 14.81 12.04
CA ALA A 304 -12.64 14.37 12.56
C ALA A 304 -12.55 13.79 13.99
N LYS A 305 -11.36 13.33 14.40
CA LYS A 305 -11.06 12.89 15.77
C LYS A 305 -10.59 14.02 16.70
N GLY A 306 -10.66 15.28 16.25
CA GLY A 306 -10.27 16.45 17.03
C GLY A 306 -8.77 16.74 16.99
N TYR A 307 -8.00 16.04 16.15
CA TYR A 307 -6.58 16.31 15.98
C TYR A 307 -6.36 17.40 14.95
N THR A 308 -6.06 18.61 15.43
CA THR A 308 -6.02 19.82 14.61
C THR A 308 -4.63 20.23 14.17
N ARG A 309 -3.56 19.70 14.82
CA ARG A 309 -2.20 19.94 14.33
C ARG A 309 -1.98 19.26 12.97
N PRO A 310 -1.23 19.89 12.05
CA PRO A 310 -0.80 19.21 10.84
C PRO A 310 -0.01 17.94 11.18
N LEU A 311 -0.33 16.84 10.49
CA LEU A 311 0.50 15.64 10.49
C LEU A 311 1.81 15.95 9.77
N SER A 312 2.96 15.51 10.29
CA SER A 312 4.17 15.48 9.49
C SER A 312 4.00 14.52 8.30
N ALA A 313 4.88 14.59 7.29
CA ALA A 313 4.84 13.64 6.17
C ALA A 313 5.01 12.18 6.64
N ALA A 314 5.93 11.92 7.57
CA ALA A 314 6.11 10.59 8.15
C ALA A 314 4.90 10.12 8.97
N GLU A 315 4.26 11.01 9.74
CA GLU A 315 3.02 10.67 10.46
C GLU A 315 1.86 10.35 9.51
N LEU A 316 1.71 11.14 8.45
CA LEU A 316 0.73 10.88 7.40
C LEU A 316 1.01 9.54 6.71
N GLU A 317 2.27 9.23 6.44
CA GLU A 317 2.67 7.95 5.89
C GLU A 317 2.41 6.80 6.85
N MET A 318 2.62 6.96 8.16
CA MET A 318 2.25 5.92 9.13
C MET A 318 0.76 5.61 9.12
N MET A 319 -0.10 6.63 8.93
CA MET A 319 -1.53 6.43 8.73
C MET A 319 -1.85 5.72 7.42
N ASN A 320 -1.21 6.11 6.32
CA ASN A 320 -1.30 5.45 5.03
C ASN A 320 -0.84 3.98 5.10
N LEU A 321 0.19 3.64 5.89
CA LEU A 321 0.73 2.27 5.99
C LEU A 321 -0.07 1.35 6.91
N THR A 322 -0.52 1.87 8.06
CA THR A 322 -1.14 1.06 9.13
C THR A 322 -2.66 1.14 9.16
N GLY A 323 -3.23 1.96 8.27
CA GLY A 323 -4.65 2.31 8.22
C GLY A 323 -5.01 3.38 9.25
N ASP A 324 -5.96 4.23 8.91
CA ASP A 324 -6.33 5.43 9.65
C ASP A 324 -6.47 5.25 11.16
N GLY A 325 -7.21 4.24 11.62
CA GLY A 325 -7.44 4.04 13.05
C GLY A 325 -6.18 3.68 13.83
N THR A 326 -5.35 2.78 13.29
CA THR A 326 -4.12 2.32 13.96
C THR A 326 -2.99 3.31 13.78
N GLY A 327 -2.91 3.98 12.64
CA GLY A 327 -1.96 5.06 12.43
C GLY A 327 -2.29 6.27 13.30
N PHE A 328 -3.57 6.62 13.44
CA PHE A 328 -4.00 7.62 14.40
C PHE A 328 -3.58 7.25 15.82
N ASP A 329 -3.64 5.95 16.18
CA ASP A 329 -3.15 5.46 17.47
C ASP A 329 -1.66 5.75 17.68
N MET A 330 -0.87 5.58 16.63
CA MET A 330 0.57 5.82 16.64
C MET A 330 0.91 7.31 16.70
N VAL A 331 0.31 8.13 15.84
CA VAL A 331 0.70 9.55 15.68
C VAL A 331 0.21 10.43 16.82
N THR A 332 -0.88 10.04 17.49
CA THR A 332 -1.38 10.75 18.69
C THR A 332 -0.70 10.32 19.98
N MET A 333 0.16 9.30 19.94
CA MET A 333 0.98 8.91 21.08
C MET A 333 1.90 10.05 21.53
N PRO A 334 1.97 10.35 22.84
CA PRO A 334 2.94 11.29 23.39
C PRO A 334 4.38 10.95 23.00
N LEU A 335 5.21 11.98 22.76
CA LEU A 335 6.56 11.80 22.22
C LEU A 335 7.43 10.93 23.13
N GLU A 336 7.33 11.13 24.44
CA GLU A 336 8.06 10.40 25.48
C GLU A 336 7.76 8.89 25.53
N MET A 337 6.63 8.47 24.96
CA MET A 337 6.28 7.05 24.85
C MET A 337 6.83 6.40 23.58
N ARG A 338 7.13 7.19 22.53
CA ARG A 338 7.48 6.65 21.21
C ARG A 338 8.78 5.83 21.22
N ASP A 339 9.70 6.14 22.11
CA ASP A 339 10.94 5.39 22.30
C ASP A 339 10.75 4.04 23.00
N GLN A 340 9.64 3.90 23.74
CA GLN A 340 9.37 2.74 24.57
C GLN A 340 8.42 1.75 23.90
N VAL A 341 7.46 2.24 23.12
CA VAL A 341 6.41 1.37 22.57
C VAL A 341 6.89 0.65 21.29
N PRO A 342 6.86 -0.70 21.28
CA PRO A 342 7.19 -1.48 20.09
C PRO A 342 6.25 -1.23 18.92
N THR A 343 6.80 -1.20 17.70
CA THR A 343 6.02 -1.01 16.47
C THR A 343 4.96 -2.09 16.26
N ALA A 344 5.21 -3.32 16.74
CA ALA A 344 4.27 -4.45 16.65
C ALA A 344 2.85 -4.11 17.16
N ASN A 345 2.71 -3.20 18.13
CA ASN A 345 1.42 -2.73 18.65
C ASN A 345 0.48 -2.16 17.57
N PHE A 346 1.03 -1.75 16.43
CA PHE A 346 0.34 -1.05 15.34
C PHE A 346 0.16 -1.88 14.07
N PHE A 347 0.60 -3.13 14.07
CA PHE A 347 0.46 -4.03 12.93
C PHE A 347 -0.37 -5.26 13.29
N GLN A 348 -0.86 -5.97 12.28
CA GLN A 348 -1.30 -7.36 12.45
C GLN A 348 -0.07 -8.27 12.33
N ARG A 349 -0.09 -9.45 12.97
CA ARG A 349 1.02 -10.42 12.94
C ARG A 349 1.65 -10.59 11.56
N GLY A 350 0.84 -11.02 10.58
CA GLY A 350 1.32 -11.24 9.21
C GLY A 350 1.76 -9.96 8.48
N GLY A 351 1.24 -8.80 8.87
CA GLY A 351 1.69 -7.51 8.34
C GLY A 351 3.06 -7.11 8.89
N TYR A 352 3.28 -7.34 10.19
CA TYR A 352 4.54 -7.06 10.86
C TYR A 352 5.65 -8.01 10.42
N GLU A 353 5.41 -9.32 10.47
CA GLU A 353 6.42 -10.34 10.18
C GLU A 353 6.95 -10.28 8.74
N ARG A 354 6.16 -9.74 7.80
CA ARG A 354 6.57 -9.53 6.40
C ARG A 354 7.16 -8.15 6.13
N ASN A 355 7.22 -7.28 7.14
CA ASN A 355 7.72 -5.91 7.02
C ASN A 355 9.11 -5.79 7.68
N PRO A 356 10.21 -5.96 6.92
CA PRO A 356 11.56 -5.88 7.49
C PRO A 356 11.90 -4.48 8.00
N VAL A 357 11.24 -3.42 7.53
CA VAL A 357 11.46 -2.06 8.01
C VAL A 357 10.90 -1.92 9.41
N ALA A 358 9.64 -2.32 9.64
CA ALA A 358 9.00 -2.26 10.95
C ALA A 358 9.71 -3.16 11.98
N VAL A 359 10.19 -4.33 11.56
CA VAL A 359 10.91 -5.29 12.42
C VAL A 359 12.27 -4.73 12.85
N ARG A 360 13.02 -4.10 11.95
CA ARG A 360 14.34 -3.51 12.28
C ARG A 360 14.23 -2.23 13.09
N HIS A 361 13.21 -1.42 12.81
CA HIS A 361 12.95 -0.15 13.49
C HIS A 361 11.85 -0.35 14.52
N ASN A 362 12.20 -1.11 15.55
CA ASN A 362 11.29 -1.82 16.43
C ASN A 362 10.58 -0.97 17.50
N THR A 363 10.66 0.36 17.43
CA THR A 363 9.91 1.30 18.27
C THR A 363 9.29 2.39 17.40
N VAL A 364 8.21 3.02 17.88
CA VAL A 364 7.51 4.09 17.12
C VAL A 364 8.47 5.21 16.71
N ALA A 365 9.33 5.64 17.63
CA ALA A 365 10.33 6.68 17.37
C ALA A 365 11.30 6.27 16.25
N LYS A 366 11.84 5.05 16.30
CA LYS A 366 12.77 4.55 15.28
C LYS A 366 12.10 4.43 13.90
N LEU A 367 10.85 3.98 13.85
CA LEU A 367 10.12 3.83 12.60
C LEU A 367 9.82 5.17 11.95
N LEU A 368 9.35 6.15 12.72
CA LEU A 368 9.15 7.51 12.23
C LEU A 368 10.48 8.13 11.76
N ALA A 369 11.54 8.00 12.55
CA ALA A 369 12.84 8.55 12.22
C ALA A 369 13.44 7.99 10.92
N VAL A 370 13.35 6.66 10.70
CA VAL A 370 13.85 6.08 9.43
C VAL A 370 12.99 6.49 8.24
N THR A 371 11.67 6.62 8.42
CA THR A 371 10.78 7.09 7.36
C THR A 371 11.11 8.55 7.00
N ASP A 372 11.27 9.42 8.00
CA ASP A 372 11.66 10.82 7.81
C ASP A 372 13.02 10.93 7.07
N ALA A 373 14.05 10.22 7.55
CA ALA A 373 15.38 10.25 6.93
C ALA A 373 15.35 9.78 5.47
N ARG A 374 14.52 8.76 5.17
CA ARG A 374 14.38 8.26 3.80
C ARG A 374 13.61 9.24 2.91
N MET A 375 12.57 9.88 3.44
CA MET A 375 11.85 10.95 2.74
C MET A 375 12.80 12.09 2.39
N ASP A 376 13.63 12.55 3.33
CA ASP A 376 14.56 13.65 3.12
C ASP A 376 15.58 13.33 2.02
N SER A 377 16.16 12.13 2.08
CA SER A 377 17.10 11.67 1.05
C SER A 377 16.45 11.57 -0.33
N LEU A 378 15.20 11.12 -0.43
CA LEU A 378 14.50 10.95 -1.71
C LEU A 378 13.93 12.28 -2.24
N SER A 379 13.67 13.25 -1.36
CA SER A 379 13.23 14.59 -1.74
C SER A 379 14.32 15.42 -2.42
N SER A 380 15.60 15.03 -2.33
CA SER A 380 16.68 15.68 -3.06
C SER A 380 16.76 15.27 -4.54
N LEU A 381 16.00 14.26 -4.96
CA LEU A 381 16.02 13.73 -6.34
C LEU A 381 15.24 14.64 -7.32
N PRO A 382 15.59 14.62 -8.63
CA PRO A 382 15.01 15.53 -9.62
C PRO A 382 13.49 15.53 -9.66
N GLY A 383 12.85 14.37 -9.67
CA GLY A 383 11.40 14.28 -9.76
C GLY A 383 10.69 14.90 -8.56
N ALA A 384 11.25 14.77 -7.37
CA ALA A 384 10.73 15.36 -6.14
C ALA A 384 10.93 16.88 -6.12
N LYS A 385 12.08 17.37 -6.60
CA LYS A 385 12.34 18.81 -6.76
C LYS A 385 11.38 19.45 -7.75
N GLU A 386 11.09 18.77 -8.86
CA GLU A 386 10.07 19.21 -9.83
C GLU A 386 8.67 19.30 -9.20
N LEU A 387 8.26 18.28 -8.43
CA LEU A 387 6.97 18.32 -7.75
C LEU A 387 6.95 19.45 -6.71
N ALA A 388 8.04 19.62 -5.97
CA ALA A 388 8.17 20.69 -5.00
C ALA A 388 8.14 22.08 -5.65
N ALA A 389 8.57 22.24 -6.90
CA ALA A 389 8.49 23.49 -7.65
C ALA A 389 7.09 23.74 -8.27
N ALA A 390 6.22 22.73 -8.26
CA ALA A 390 4.87 22.82 -8.80
C ALA A 390 3.82 23.29 -7.76
N PHE A 391 4.18 23.27 -6.47
CA PHE A 391 3.46 23.88 -5.35
C PHE A 391 3.84 25.35 -5.21
#